data_AF-A0A957P9E7-F1
#
_entry.id   AF-A0A957P9E7-F1
#
_cell.length_a   1.000
_cell.length_b   1.000
_cell.length_c   1.000
_cell.angle_alpha   90.00
_cell.angle_beta   90.00
_cell.angle_gamma   90.00
#
_symmetry.space_group_name_H-M   'P 1'
#
loop_
_entity.id
_entity.type
_entity.pdbx_description
1 polymer ?
#
loop_
_entity_poly.entity_id
_entity_poly.type
_entity_poly.pdbx_seq_one_letter_code
_entity_poly.pdbx_strand_id
1 'polypeptide(L)' 'AQTTWTLTLVDAPAPGYSQLDLLFVVDATGSMDDEIAKLKSSMADVADQIDNLPERPDVRYGLVHYRDRGDA' A
#
# COMPACT_ATOMS: atom_id res chain seq x y z
N ALA A 1 -15.21 47.88 0.09
CA ALA A 1 -13.82 47.41 -0.04
C ALA A 1 -13.73 46.05 0.65
N GLN A 2 -13.19 45.01 0.01
CA GLN A 2 -12.99 43.71 0.64
C GLN A 2 -11.64 43.70 1.36
N THR A 3 -11.63 43.25 2.60
CA THR A 3 -10.41 43.14 3.40
C THR A 3 -9.87 41.72 3.29
N THR A 4 -8.64 41.61 2.80
CA THR A 4 -7.91 40.34 2.74
C THR A 4 -7.04 40.22 3.98
N TRP A 5 -7.17 39.10 4.70
CA TRP A 5 -6.29 38.75 5.80
C TRP A 5 -5.29 37.69 5.36
N THR A 6 -4.02 37.91 5.70
CA THR A 6 -2.95 36.94 5.44
C THR A 6 -2.61 36.25 6.75
N LEU A 7 -2.88 34.95 6.83
CA LEU A 7 -2.49 34.10 7.96
C LEU A 7 -1.22 33.36 7.57
N THR A 8 -0.17 33.47 8.38
CA THR A 8 1.08 32.71 8.20
C THR A 8 1.15 31.64 9.28
N LEU A 9 1.17 30.37 8.90
CA LEU A 9 1.38 29.26 9.82
C LEU A 9 2.89 29.17 10.11
N VAL A 10 3.27 29.31 11.37
CA VAL A 10 4.68 29.38 11.83
C VAL A 10 5.32 28.01 12.03
N ASP A 11 4.54 26.94 12.02
CA ASP A 11 5.00 25.56 11.94
C ASP A 11 4.35 24.90 10.73
N ALA A 12 5.14 24.61 9.69
CA ALA A 12 4.75 23.55 8.77
C ALA A 12 4.81 22.25 9.60
N PRO A 13 3.73 21.46 9.69
CA PRO A 13 3.83 20.17 10.36
C PRO A 13 5.02 19.43 9.74
N ALA A 14 5.94 18.96 10.59
CA ALA A 14 6.95 18.01 10.14
C ALA A 14 6.20 16.92 9.38
N PRO A 15 6.68 16.46 8.21
CA PRO A 15 6.07 15.31 7.57
C PRO A 15 6.30 14.13 8.51
N GLY A 16 5.38 13.92 9.44
CA GLY A 16 5.19 12.64 10.07
C GLY A 16 4.75 11.77 8.92
N TYR A 17 5.69 11.05 8.32
CA TYR A 17 5.38 10.10 7.27
C TYR A 17 4.16 9.30 7.72
N SER A 18 3.13 9.28 6.88
CA SER A 18 1.96 8.47 7.15
C SER A 18 2.43 7.02 7.24
N GLN A 19 2.23 6.38 8.39
CA GLN A 19 2.48 4.94 8.49
C GLN A 19 1.39 4.21 7.71
N LEU A 20 1.80 3.34 6.78
CA LEU A 20 0.90 2.55 5.97
C LEU A 20 1.15 1.06 6.22
N ASP A 21 0.13 0.38 6.75
CA ASP A 21 0.14 -1.08 6.87
C ASP A 21 -0.64 -1.69 5.73
N LEU A 22 0.02 -2.49 4.90
CA LEU A 22 -0.60 -3.16 3.76
C LEU A 22 -0.47 -4.68 3.90
N LEU A 23 -1.62 -5.35 4.03
CA LEU A 23 -1.71 -6.80 4.13
C LEU A 23 -2.26 -7.39 2.84
N PHE A 24 -1.44 -8.15 2.13
CA PHE A 24 -1.89 -9.00 1.03
C PHE A 24 -2.49 -10.29 1.59
N VAL A 25 -3.76 -10.55 1.28
CA VAL A 25 -4.42 -11.83 1.57
C VAL A 25 -4.60 -12.57 0.26
N VAL A 26 -3.98 -13.75 0.16
CA VAL A 26 -3.85 -14.51 -1.07
C VAL A 26 -4.60 -15.83 -0.94
N ASP A 27 -5.50 -16.06 -1.88
CA ASP A 27 -6.03 -17.39 -2.14
C ASP A 27 -4.98 -18.18 -2.92
N ALA A 28 -4.68 -19.38 -2.45
CA ALA A 28 -3.75 -20.33 -3.06
C ALA A 28 -4.40 -21.71 -3.22
N THR A 29 -5.71 -21.74 -3.46
CA THR A 29 -6.42 -22.96 -3.90
C THR A 29 -5.98 -23.39 -5.29
N GLY A 30 -6.07 -24.70 -5.58
CA GLY A 30 -5.48 -25.31 -6.78
C GLY A 30 -5.96 -24.78 -8.14
N SER A 31 -7.01 -23.94 -8.20
CA SER A 31 -7.41 -23.24 -9.43
C SER A 31 -6.51 -22.06 -9.80
N MET A 32 -5.68 -21.57 -8.86
CA MET A 32 -4.84 -20.38 -9.03
C MET A 32 -3.39 -20.67 -9.43
N ASP A 33 -3.07 -21.93 -9.75
CA ASP A 33 -1.70 -22.39 -10.05
C ASP A 33 -1.04 -21.59 -11.19
N ASP A 34 -1.79 -21.22 -12.23
CA ASP A 34 -1.32 -20.39 -13.35
C ASP A 34 -1.40 -18.87 -13.06
N GLU A 35 -2.07 -18.49 -11.97
CA GLU A 35 -2.37 -17.10 -11.62
C GLU A 35 -1.39 -16.54 -10.60
N ILE A 36 -0.62 -17.41 -9.91
CA ILE A 36 0.36 -17.00 -8.90
C ILE A 36 1.42 -16.05 -9.48
N ALA A 37 1.80 -16.22 -10.75
CA ALA A 37 2.75 -15.34 -11.42
C ALA A 37 2.15 -13.94 -11.66
N LYS A 38 0.89 -13.88 -12.11
CA LYS A 38 0.17 -12.61 -12.29
C LYS A 38 -0.02 -11.90 -10.95
N LEU A 39 -0.39 -12.67 -9.91
CA LEU A 39 -0.58 -12.14 -8.57
C LEU A 39 0.70 -11.51 -8.01
N LYS A 40 1.85 -12.18 -8.15
CA LYS A 40 3.17 -11.62 -7.78
C LYS A 40 3.46 -10.32 -8.50
N SER A 41 3.20 -10.27 -9.82
CA SER A 41 3.36 -9.05 -10.61
C SER A 41 2.49 -7.92 -10.06
N SER A 42 1.20 -8.19 -9.83
CA SER A 42 0.28 -7.17 -9.33
C SER A 42 0.64 -6.66 -7.93
N MET A 43 1.15 -7.52 -7.05
CA MET A 43 1.64 -7.08 -5.73
C MET A 43 2.86 -6.18 -5.85
N ALA A 44 3.79 -6.51 -6.74
CA ALA A 44 4.95 -5.67 -7.02
C ALA A 44 4.52 -4.32 -7.61
N ASP A 45 3.59 -4.32 -8.57
CA ASP A 45 3.05 -3.10 -9.17
C ASP A 45 2.38 -2.18 -8.13
N VAL A 46 1.70 -2.76 -7.13
CA VAL A 46 1.10 -2.00 -6.02
C VAL A 46 2.19 -1.41 -5.11
N ALA A 47 3.21 -2.19 -4.76
CA ALA A 47 4.33 -1.70 -3.95
C ALA A 47 5.07 -0.55 -4.66
N ASP A 48 5.36 -0.71 -5.96
CA ASP A 48 6.01 0.31 -6.78
C ASP A 48 5.16 1.60 -6.86
N GLN A 49 3.84 1.48 -6.98
CA GLN A 49 2.95 2.65 -6.97
C GLN A 49 2.99 3.39 -5.63
N ILE A 50 3.07 2.67 -4.51
CA ILE A 50 3.14 3.25 -3.17
C ILE A 50 4.48 3.97 -2.98
N ASP A 51 5.59 3.37 -3.40
CA ASP A 51 6.93 3.96 -3.32
C ASP A 51 7.06 5.26 -4.15
N ASN A 52 6.26 5.39 -5.21
CA ASN A 52 6.21 6.58 -6.06
C ASN A 52 5.27 7.69 -5.54
N LEU A 53 4.59 7.50 -4.40
CA LEU A 53 3.73 8.53 -3.82
C LEU A 53 4.58 9.73 -3.33
N PRO A 54 4.13 10.99 -3.58
CA PRO A 54 4.83 12.18 -3.10
C PRO A 54 5.02 12.22 -1.58
N GLU A 55 4.08 11.60 -0.85
CA GLU A 55 4.03 11.57 0.62
C GLU A 55 5.06 10.60 1.23
N ARG A 56 5.60 9.67 0.44
CA ARG A 56 6.59 8.66 0.84
C ARG A 56 6.26 8.01 2.20
N PRO A 57 5.10 7.33 2.31
CA PRO A 57 4.68 6.71 3.56
C PRO A 57 5.72 5.70 4.07
N ASP A 58 5.76 5.51 5.39
CA ASP A 58 6.52 4.41 6.01
C ASP A 58 5.66 3.14 5.92
N VAL A 59 5.99 2.27 4.97
CA VAL A 59 5.14 1.12 4.62
C VAL A 59 5.61 -0.15 5.29
N ARG A 60 4.67 -0.87 5.92
CA ARG A 60 4.87 -2.25 6.40
C ARG A 60 4.02 -3.21 5.60
N TYR A 61 4.67 -4.17 4.96
CA TYR A 61 4.00 -5.20 4.17
C TYR A 61 3.78 -6.47 4.99
N GLY A 62 2.57 -7.01 4.92
CA GLY A 62 2.23 -8.35 5.39
C GLY A 62 1.73 -9.20 4.24
N LEU A 63 1.94 -10.52 4.33
CA LEU A 63 1.40 -11.50 3.39
C LEU A 63 0.81 -12.66 4.17
N VAL A 64 -0.47 -12.93 3.94
CA VAL A 64 -1.17 -14.13 4.40
C VAL A 64 -1.66 -14.86 3.18
N HIS A 65 -1.35 -16.15 3.07
CA HIS A 65 -1.96 -17.01 2.07
C HIS A 65 -2.81 -18.07 2.78
N TYR A 66 -3.89 -18.49 2.12
CA TYR A 66 -4.71 -19.61 2.55
C TYR A 66 -4.94 -20.57 1.38
N ARG A 67 -5.12 -21.84 1.70
CA ARG A 67 -5.40 -22.89 0.73
C ARG A 67 -6.34 -23.93 1.33
N ASP A 68 -6.98 -24.71 0.48
CA ASP A 68 -7.81 -25.82 0.95
C ASP A 68 -6.95 -26.96 1.51
N ARG A 69 -7.50 -27.66 2.51
CA ARG A 69 -6.85 -28.86 3.05
C ARG A 69 -6.97 -29.98 2.03
N GLY A 70 -5.85 -30.32 1.39
CA GLY A 70 -5.79 -31.41 0.41
C GLY A 70 -5.24 -30.97 -0.94
N ASP A 71 -5.11 -29.67 -1.19
CA ASP A 71 -4.40 -29.14 -2.35
C ASP A 71 -2.90 -29.42 -2.20
N ALA A 72 -2.29 -30.00 -3.25
CA ALA A 72 -0.91 -30.46 -3.29
C ALA A 72 0.07 -29.29 -3.50
#